data_AF-A0AAU9PW13-F1
#
_entry.id   AF-A0AAU9PW13-F1
#
_cell.length_a   1.000
_cell.length_b   1.000
_cell.length_c   1.000
_cell.angle_alpha   90.00
_cell.angle_beta   90.00
_cell.angle_gamma   90.00
#
_symmetry.space_group_name_H-M   'P 1'
#
loop_
_entity.id
_entity.type
_entity.pdbx_description
1 polymer ?
#
loop_
_entity_poly.entity_id
_entity_poly.type
_entity_poly.pdbx_seq_one_letter_code
_entity_poly.pdbx_strand_id
1 'polypeptide(L)'
;MALNFSCHAAVLNTHLHCKLDATLKKSLEKVRDLLIKNKVPSITTFPQKSLQKGNWVKLICGASFEDVVDIRNLSLVYTLAGVDCIDCAADGAVVNAVNEGINVAMTILPLRRPWVMISVNDDEDLHFRKAEFDPDDCPKDCTRPCEKICPANAIFKEGVINERCYGCGRCFPVCPYDKIKSMNYVRDASETSKLLERDDVDAIEIHTNGRQTDSFKELWSGLGDSVNHLRLVAVSLPYTGDSTVSMMTKMYSILKRDLCCLNLWQLDGRPMSGDIGRGATRECIAFALRLVSSKDKPPGFLQLAGGTNAHTVDGLRKHNLFQTATYENAERSMLSNSNALIGGIAYGGYARKIVGRILSCMESEGGLAHIESYPDLLLMAVIEALNLVGGVKSYTHKL
;
A
#
# COMPACT_ATOMS: atom_id res chain seq x y z
N MET A 1 52.49 26.35 36.61
CA MET A 1 51.67 26.73 35.44
C MET A 1 50.90 25.51 35.00
N ALA A 2 49.62 25.42 35.37
CA ALA A 2 48.69 24.45 34.80
C ALA A 2 47.77 25.24 33.87
N LEU A 3 47.86 24.99 32.56
CA LEU A 3 47.00 25.63 31.56
C LEU A 3 45.88 24.66 31.18
N ASN A 4 44.66 25.15 31.37
CA ASN A 4 43.38 24.57 30.97
C ASN A 4 43.38 24.12 29.50
N PHE A 5 43.03 22.85 29.26
CA PHE A 5 42.53 22.38 27.97
C PHE A 5 41.30 21.48 28.20
N SER A 6 40.14 22.07 28.48
CA SER A 6 38.86 21.31 28.44
C SER A 6 37.66 22.09 27.87
N CYS A 7 37.89 23.18 27.13
CA CYS A 7 36.78 24.01 26.62
C CYS A 7 36.54 23.91 25.11
N HIS A 8 37.44 23.31 24.32
CA HIS A 8 37.29 23.25 22.85
C HIS A 8 36.49 22.06 22.32
N ALA A 9 36.45 20.92 23.03
CA ALA A 9 35.71 19.74 22.58
C ALA A 9 34.18 19.91 22.72
N ALA A 10 33.71 20.57 23.77
CA ALA A 10 32.27 20.82 24.00
C ALA A 10 31.68 21.86 23.03
N VAL A 11 32.48 22.84 22.59
CA VAL A 11 32.06 23.92 21.68
C VAL A 11 32.03 23.44 20.22
N LEU A 12 32.96 22.56 19.80
CA LEU A 12 32.88 21.94 18.48
C LEU A 12 31.67 21.01 18.34
N ASN A 13 31.36 20.25 19.39
CA ASN A 13 30.24 19.31 19.37
C ASN A 13 28.88 20.03 19.32
N THR A 14 28.73 21.14 20.05
CA THR A 14 27.51 21.98 20.02
C THR A 14 27.35 22.73 18.69
N HIS A 15 28.43 23.21 18.07
CA HIS A 15 28.36 23.83 16.74
C HIS A 15 28.03 22.82 15.62
N LEU A 16 28.53 21.58 15.72
CA LEU A 16 28.21 20.53 14.76
C LEU A 16 26.74 20.10 14.88
N HIS A 17 26.26 19.89 16.12
CA HIS A 17 24.84 19.61 16.40
C HIS A 17 23.91 20.75 15.95
N CYS A 18 24.27 22.02 16.20
CA CYS A 18 23.47 23.16 15.77
C CYS A 18 23.43 23.32 14.24
N LYS A 19 24.52 23.01 13.54
CA LYS A 19 24.55 23.00 12.06
C LYS A 19 23.74 21.84 11.48
N LEU A 20 23.79 20.66 12.08
CA LEU A 20 22.98 19.51 11.68
C LEU A 20 21.48 19.82 11.86
N ASP A 21 21.09 20.39 13.00
CA ASP A 21 19.71 20.77 13.32
C ASP A 21 19.19 21.90 12.40
N ALA A 22 20.04 22.87 12.06
CA ALA A 22 19.70 23.91 11.08
C ALA A 22 19.53 23.35 9.65
N THR A 23 20.34 22.35 9.27
CA THR A 23 20.28 21.71 7.95
C THR A 23 19.02 20.84 7.83
N LEU A 24 18.70 20.11 8.91
CA LEU A 24 17.47 19.35 9.08
C LEU A 24 16.24 20.25 8.91
N LYS A 25 16.19 21.36 9.65
CA LYS A 25 15.08 22.34 9.56
C LYS A 25 14.91 22.89 8.14
N LYS A 26 15.99 23.30 7.49
CA LYS A 26 15.94 23.88 6.14
C LYS A 26 15.41 22.90 5.08
N SER A 27 15.81 21.63 5.12
CA SER A 27 15.32 20.67 4.12
C SER A 27 13.90 20.17 4.44
N LEU A 28 13.49 20.10 5.71
CA LEU A 28 12.08 19.90 6.07
C LEU A 28 11.19 21.07 5.62
N GLU A 29 11.70 22.32 5.67
CA GLU A 29 11.04 23.49 5.07
C GLU A 29 10.87 23.33 3.56
N LYS A 30 11.88 22.84 2.83
CA LYS A 30 11.74 22.55 1.40
C LYS A 30 10.67 21.51 1.09
N VAL A 31 10.61 20.43 1.87
CA VAL A 31 9.56 19.41 1.75
C VAL A 31 8.19 20.06 1.97
N ARG A 32 8.07 20.89 3.01
CA ARG A 32 6.85 21.65 3.31
C ARG A 32 6.43 22.55 2.15
N ASP A 33 7.35 23.36 1.62
CA ASP A 33 7.10 24.28 0.51
C ASP A 33 6.69 23.55 -0.77
N LEU A 34 7.35 22.43 -1.07
CA LEU A 34 7.01 21.57 -2.20
C LEU A 34 5.56 21.09 -2.10
N LEU A 35 5.15 20.61 -0.93
CA LEU A 35 3.81 20.08 -0.69
C LEU A 35 2.74 21.16 -0.75
N ILE A 36 3.01 22.35 -0.20
CA ILE A 36 2.13 23.53 -0.31
C ILE A 36 1.97 23.93 -1.78
N LYS A 37 3.08 24.04 -2.52
CA LYS A 37 3.10 24.41 -3.95
C LYS A 37 2.27 23.45 -4.80
N ASN A 38 2.33 22.14 -4.50
CA ASN A 38 1.59 21.11 -5.24
C ASN A 38 0.13 20.93 -4.77
N LYS A 39 -0.34 21.74 -3.82
CA LYS A 39 -1.71 21.70 -3.29
C LYS A 39 -2.11 20.32 -2.78
N VAL A 40 -1.16 19.61 -2.16
CA VAL A 40 -1.47 18.34 -1.49
C VAL A 40 -2.57 18.61 -0.45
N PRO A 41 -3.66 17.84 -0.44
CA PRO A 41 -4.81 18.12 0.41
C PRO A 41 -4.40 18.21 1.88
N SER A 42 -4.65 19.37 2.49
CA SER A 42 -4.76 19.48 3.93
C SER A 42 -6.06 18.80 4.40
N ILE A 43 -6.36 18.87 5.70
CA ILE A 43 -7.48 18.21 6.42
C ILE A 43 -8.88 18.25 5.72
N THR A 44 -9.07 19.03 4.65
CA THR A 44 -10.37 19.36 4.05
C THR A 44 -11.10 18.24 3.29
N THR A 45 -10.42 17.21 2.76
CA THR A 45 -11.08 16.17 1.92
C THR A 45 -10.95 14.78 2.51
N PHE A 46 -12.02 14.30 3.17
CA PHE A 46 -12.08 12.95 3.77
C PHE A 46 -11.88 11.81 2.73
N PRO A 47 -11.32 10.66 3.11
CA PRO A 47 -11.01 9.55 2.18
C PRO A 47 -12.23 9.06 1.40
N GLN A 48 -13.40 9.03 2.05
CA GLN A 48 -14.69 8.73 1.42
C GLN A 48 -15.00 9.64 0.22
N LYS A 49 -14.70 10.94 0.31
CA LYS A 49 -14.94 11.87 -0.80
C LYS A 49 -14.04 11.55 -1.99
N SER A 50 -12.85 11.01 -1.73
CA SER A 50 -11.95 10.58 -2.79
C SER A 50 -12.45 9.35 -3.55
N LEU A 51 -13.05 8.39 -2.84
CA LEU A 51 -13.75 7.26 -3.49
C LEU A 51 -14.90 7.75 -4.38
N GLN A 52 -15.73 8.66 -3.86
CA GLN A 52 -16.86 9.22 -4.62
C GLN A 52 -16.42 9.94 -5.90
N LYS A 53 -15.31 10.69 -5.83
CA LYS A 53 -14.78 11.48 -6.95
C LYS A 53 -13.90 10.70 -7.92
N GLY A 54 -13.59 9.43 -7.65
CA GLY A 54 -12.70 8.64 -8.50
C GLY A 54 -11.23 9.03 -8.39
N ASN A 55 -10.83 9.66 -7.28
CA ASN A 55 -9.45 10.10 -7.02
C ASN A 55 -8.87 9.48 -5.74
N TRP A 56 -9.40 8.33 -5.33
CA TRP A 56 -8.85 7.56 -4.22
C TRP A 56 -7.51 6.93 -4.57
N VAL A 57 -6.57 6.99 -3.63
CA VAL A 57 -5.25 6.35 -3.73
C VAL A 57 -4.96 5.53 -2.47
N LYS A 58 -4.70 4.24 -2.67
CA LYS A 58 -4.26 3.31 -1.62
C LYS A 58 -2.79 2.93 -1.84
N LEU A 59 -1.96 3.05 -0.81
CA LEU A 59 -0.65 2.41 -0.79
C LEU A 59 -0.82 0.97 -0.28
N ILE A 60 -0.27 -0.02 -0.99
CA ILE A 60 -0.18 -1.41 -0.52
C ILE A 60 1.27 -1.66 -0.09
N CYS A 61 1.54 -1.68 1.21
CA CYS A 61 2.83 -2.11 1.76
C CYS A 61 3.03 -3.63 1.53
N GLY A 62 1.96 -4.42 1.64
CA GLY A 62 1.92 -5.84 1.31
C GLY A 62 1.42 -6.69 2.45
N ALA A 63 0.53 -7.65 2.17
CA ALA A 63 -0.11 -8.50 3.16
C ALA A 63 0.85 -9.46 3.91
N SER A 64 1.98 -9.80 3.26
CA SER A 64 3.09 -10.59 3.82
C SER A 64 4.38 -9.79 4.04
N PHE A 65 4.38 -8.47 3.79
CA PHE A 65 5.55 -7.62 4.02
C PHE A 65 5.49 -7.05 5.44
N GLU A 66 6.48 -7.37 6.26
CA GLU A 66 6.50 -7.12 7.70
C GLU A 66 7.79 -6.41 8.16
N ASP A 67 8.63 -5.92 7.23
CA ASP A 67 9.76 -5.06 7.56
C ASP A 67 9.25 -3.70 8.08
N VAL A 68 9.18 -3.58 9.40
CA VAL A 68 8.64 -2.40 10.09
C VAL A 68 9.38 -1.11 9.76
N VAL A 69 10.69 -1.16 9.46
CA VAL A 69 11.48 0.03 9.13
C VAL A 69 11.06 0.59 7.77
N ASP A 70 11.01 -0.29 6.76
CA ASP A 70 10.59 0.09 5.42
C ASP A 70 9.13 0.54 5.40
N ILE A 71 8.24 -0.19 6.10
CA ILE A 71 6.82 0.13 6.17
C ILE A 71 6.59 1.50 6.81
N ARG A 72 7.30 1.80 7.90
CA ARG A 72 7.21 3.09 8.58
C ARG A 72 7.66 4.24 7.68
N ASN A 73 8.78 4.09 6.97
CA ASN A 73 9.28 5.11 6.03
C ASN A 73 8.37 5.28 4.81
N LEU A 74 7.87 4.19 4.22
CA LEU A 74 6.88 4.23 3.15
C LEU A 74 5.61 4.96 3.60
N SER A 75 5.13 4.68 4.81
CA SER A 75 3.93 5.29 5.36
C SER A 75 4.09 6.80 5.54
N LEU A 76 5.25 7.25 6.01
CA LEU A 76 5.58 8.67 6.08
C LEU A 76 5.58 9.33 4.69
N VAL A 77 6.34 8.79 3.74
CA VAL A 77 6.50 9.38 2.39
C VAL A 77 5.15 9.47 1.66
N TYR A 78 4.36 8.40 1.69
CA TYR A 78 3.08 8.39 0.99
C TYR A 78 1.98 9.17 1.71
N THR A 79 2.03 9.29 3.04
CA THR A 79 1.17 10.24 3.77
C THR A 79 1.46 11.66 3.32
N LEU A 80 2.74 12.05 3.22
CA LEU A 80 3.14 13.35 2.67
C LEU A 80 2.66 13.54 1.23
N ALA A 81 2.65 12.49 0.41
CA ALA A 81 2.12 12.56 -0.96
C ALA A 81 0.58 12.67 -1.05
N GLY A 82 -0.13 12.45 0.06
CA GLY A 82 -1.59 12.59 0.14
C GLY A 82 -2.37 11.33 -0.26
N VAL A 83 -1.87 10.14 0.07
CA VAL A 83 -2.68 8.91 -0.05
C VAL A 83 -3.91 8.96 0.86
N ASP A 84 -4.94 8.18 0.52
CA ASP A 84 -6.16 8.07 1.29
C ASP A 84 -6.15 6.89 2.24
N CYS A 85 -5.38 5.87 1.93
CA CYS A 85 -5.30 4.64 2.68
C CYS A 85 -3.89 4.05 2.58
N ILE A 86 -3.41 3.49 3.68
CA ILE A 86 -2.20 2.69 3.75
C ILE A 86 -2.61 1.30 4.21
N ASP A 87 -2.30 0.31 3.40
CA ASP A 87 -2.63 -1.09 3.62
C ASP A 87 -1.40 -1.92 3.90
N CYS A 88 -1.51 -2.79 4.89
CA CYS A 88 -0.39 -3.51 5.48
C CYS A 88 -0.81 -4.89 5.99
N ALA A 89 0.18 -5.69 6.36
CA ALA A 89 -0.03 -6.97 7.02
C ALA A 89 -0.88 -6.79 8.30
N ALA A 90 -1.81 -7.73 8.54
CA ALA A 90 -2.55 -7.82 9.80
C ALA A 90 -1.63 -8.34 10.93
N ASP A 91 -0.73 -7.46 11.39
CA ASP A 91 0.21 -7.67 12.47
C ASP A 91 0.33 -6.39 13.32
N GLY A 92 0.39 -6.55 14.65
CA GLY A 92 0.39 -5.42 15.58
C GLY A 92 1.61 -4.51 15.45
N ALA A 93 2.81 -5.06 15.20
CA ALA A 93 4.02 -4.27 15.03
C ALA A 93 4.02 -3.52 13.70
N VAL A 94 3.49 -4.15 12.64
CA VAL A 94 3.30 -3.50 11.33
C VAL A 94 2.30 -2.35 11.41
N VAL A 95 1.16 -2.54 12.07
CA VAL A 95 0.17 -1.47 12.30
C VAL A 95 0.79 -0.29 13.08
N ASN A 96 1.60 -0.58 14.10
CA ASN A 96 2.33 0.45 14.85
C ASN A 96 3.29 1.24 13.95
N ALA A 97 4.05 0.55 13.10
CA ALA A 97 5.00 1.17 12.16
C ALA A 97 4.30 2.09 11.15
N VAL A 98 3.15 1.65 10.60
CA VAL A 98 2.31 2.48 9.72
C VAL A 98 1.85 3.74 10.46
N ASN A 99 1.30 3.57 11.65
CA ASN A 99 0.81 4.67 12.50
C ASN A 99 1.92 5.67 12.84
N GLU A 100 3.12 5.20 13.17
CA GLU A 100 4.27 6.05 13.45
C GLU A 100 4.63 6.93 12.24
N GLY A 101 4.77 6.32 11.05
CA GLY A 101 5.10 7.07 9.83
C GLY A 101 4.04 8.13 9.49
N ILE A 102 2.76 7.80 9.66
CA ILE A 102 1.65 8.73 9.49
C ILE A 102 1.74 9.90 10.48
N ASN A 103 1.97 9.60 11.76
CA ASN A 103 2.06 10.62 12.80
C ASN A 103 3.21 11.58 12.52
N VAL A 104 4.39 11.09 12.15
CA VAL A 104 5.53 11.95 11.82
C VAL A 104 5.22 12.82 10.59
N ALA A 105 4.60 12.28 9.54
CA ALA A 105 4.18 13.08 8.39
C ALA A 105 3.21 14.22 8.79
N MET A 106 2.31 13.96 9.74
CA MET A 106 1.38 14.96 10.29
C MET A 106 2.04 15.99 11.21
N THR A 107 3.20 15.71 11.79
CA THR A 107 4.00 16.73 12.49
C THR A 107 4.70 17.69 11.52
N ILE A 108 5.05 17.23 10.32
CA ILE A 108 5.69 18.04 9.28
C ILE A 108 4.68 19.03 8.67
N LEU A 109 3.45 18.58 8.43
CA LEU A 109 2.36 19.37 7.86
C LEU A 109 1.00 18.98 8.43
N PRO A 110 0.03 19.91 8.53
CA PRO A 110 -1.34 19.62 8.93
C PRO A 110 -2.11 18.89 7.81
N LEU A 111 -1.73 17.64 7.58
CA LEU A 111 -2.30 16.75 6.57
C LEU A 111 -3.53 16.03 7.13
N ARG A 112 -4.37 15.57 6.22
CA ARG A 112 -5.40 14.59 6.58
C ARG A 112 -4.74 13.26 6.88
N ARG A 113 -5.11 12.64 8.00
CA ARG A 113 -4.75 11.26 8.33
C ARG A 113 -5.34 10.27 7.28
N PRO A 114 -4.53 9.44 6.58
CA PRO A 114 -5.04 8.34 5.75
C PRO A 114 -5.69 7.25 6.61
N TRP A 115 -6.55 6.43 6.02
CA TRP A 115 -7.04 5.24 6.69
C TRP A 115 -5.93 4.19 6.80
N VAL A 116 -5.89 3.48 7.93
CA VAL A 116 -5.05 2.28 8.07
C VAL A 116 -5.91 1.07 7.73
N MET A 117 -5.46 0.27 6.77
CA MET A 117 -6.11 -0.95 6.35
C MET A 117 -5.21 -2.14 6.66
N ILE A 118 -5.80 -3.21 7.20
CA ILE A 118 -5.11 -4.49 7.37
C ILE A 118 -5.61 -5.50 6.35
N SER A 119 -4.69 -6.29 5.80
CA SER A 119 -4.98 -7.33 4.82
C SER A 119 -5.05 -8.72 5.46
N VAL A 120 -6.11 -9.46 5.16
CA VAL A 120 -6.33 -10.87 5.52
C VAL A 120 -6.78 -11.68 4.31
N ASN A 121 -6.80 -13.01 4.44
CA ASN A 121 -7.27 -13.95 3.42
C ASN A 121 -8.30 -14.90 4.00
N ASP A 122 -9.29 -15.27 3.17
CA ASP A 122 -10.30 -16.26 3.53
C ASP A 122 -9.81 -17.71 3.37
N ASP A 123 -8.81 -17.93 2.52
CA ASP A 123 -8.24 -19.25 2.16
C ASP A 123 -6.81 -19.06 1.62
N GLU A 124 -6.19 -20.12 1.09
CA GLU A 124 -4.88 -20.03 0.41
C GLU A 124 -4.88 -18.96 -0.69
N ASP A 125 -3.97 -17.98 -0.53
CA ASP A 125 -3.83 -16.85 -1.44
C ASP A 125 -2.34 -16.52 -1.65
N LEU A 126 -2.00 -16.14 -2.88
CA LEU A 126 -0.61 -15.88 -3.28
C LEU A 126 0.03 -14.65 -2.61
N HIS A 127 -0.77 -13.76 -2.02
CA HIS A 127 -0.29 -12.62 -1.23
C HIS A 127 0.04 -13.01 0.21
N PHE A 128 -0.37 -14.20 0.65
CA PHE A 128 -0.19 -14.78 1.99
C PHE A 128 0.71 -16.01 1.90
N ARG A 129 1.88 -15.79 1.31
CA ARG A 129 2.92 -16.81 1.19
C ARG A 129 4.29 -16.21 1.36
N LYS A 130 5.25 -17.02 1.78
CA LYS A 130 6.67 -16.67 1.84
C LYS A 130 7.51 -17.73 1.15
N ALA A 131 8.68 -17.30 0.69
CA ALA A 131 9.69 -18.24 0.20
C ALA A 131 10.46 -18.83 1.38
N GLU A 132 10.80 -20.11 1.31
CA GLU A 132 11.61 -20.81 2.30
C GLU A 132 12.58 -21.76 1.60
N PHE A 133 13.79 -21.89 2.12
CA PHE A 133 14.73 -22.95 1.75
C PHE A 133 15.67 -23.22 2.93
N ASP A 134 16.19 -24.44 3.02
CA ASP A 134 17.26 -24.78 3.94
C ASP A 134 18.62 -24.33 3.34
N PRO A 135 19.34 -23.40 3.98
CA PRO A 135 20.67 -22.97 3.53
C PRO A 135 21.68 -24.10 3.37
N ASP A 136 21.58 -25.15 4.19
CA ASP A 136 22.51 -26.28 4.17
C ASP A 136 22.27 -27.21 2.97
N ASP A 137 21.05 -27.20 2.42
CA ASP A 137 20.69 -27.90 1.19
C ASP A 137 21.09 -27.13 -0.09
N CYS A 138 21.52 -25.88 0.04
CA CYS A 138 21.91 -25.05 -1.10
C CYS A 138 23.35 -25.37 -1.54
N PRO A 139 23.58 -25.83 -2.80
CA PRO A 139 24.92 -26.13 -3.28
C PRO A 139 25.88 -24.95 -3.12
N LYS A 140 27.10 -25.21 -2.62
CA LYS A 140 28.10 -24.17 -2.33
C LYS A 140 28.51 -23.38 -3.58
N ASP A 141 28.45 -24.01 -4.74
CA ASP A 141 28.75 -23.47 -6.07
C ASP A 141 27.53 -22.82 -6.76
N CYS A 142 26.36 -22.77 -6.09
CA CYS A 142 25.19 -22.08 -6.61
C CYS A 142 25.49 -20.59 -6.84
N THR A 143 25.16 -20.10 -8.03
CA THR A 143 25.32 -18.68 -8.43
C THR A 143 24.29 -17.75 -7.80
N ARG A 144 23.35 -18.31 -7.02
CA ARG A 144 22.27 -17.63 -6.28
C ARG A 144 21.48 -16.61 -7.11
N PRO A 145 20.89 -17.01 -8.26
CA PRO A 145 20.02 -16.12 -9.04
C PRO A 145 18.79 -15.64 -8.25
N CYS A 146 18.36 -16.41 -7.24
CA CYS A 146 17.27 -16.07 -6.33
C CYS A 146 17.54 -14.80 -5.51
N GLU A 147 18.79 -14.54 -5.09
CA GLU A 147 19.16 -13.30 -4.39
C GLU A 147 18.97 -12.10 -5.31
N LYS A 148 19.52 -12.17 -6.52
CA LYS A 148 19.50 -11.07 -7.50
C LYS A 148 18.11 -10.69 -7.98
N ILE A 149 17.20 -11.66 -8.10
CA ILE A 149 15.84 -11.42 -8.58
C ILE A 149 14.91 -10.95 -7.46
N CYS A 150 15.28 -11.10 -6.19
CA CYS A 150 14.44 -10.78 -5.05
C CYS A 150 14.29 -9.25 -4.91
N PRO A 151 13.10 -8.67 -5.17
CA PRO A 151 12.93 -7.23 -5.17
C PRO A 151 12.95 -6.61 -3.77
N ALA A 152 12.81 -7.43 -2.72
CA ALA A 152 12.84 -7.00 -1.32
C ALA A 152 14.19 -7.28 -0.64
N ASN A 153 15.20 -7.74 -1.37
CA ASN A 153 16.49 -8.16 -0.81
C ASN A 153 16.32 -9.09 0.41
N ALA A 154 15.35 -10.01 0.32
CA ALA A 154 14.98 -10.89 1.43
C ALA A 154 15.72 -12.23 1.41
N ILE A 155 16.56 -12.49 0.41
CA ILE A 155 17.24 -13.78 0.23
C ILE A 155 18.74 -13.53 0.34
N PHE A 156 19.39 -14.30 1.20
CA PHE A 156 20.85 -14.33 1.41
C PHE A 156 21.33 -15.77 1.52
N LYS A 157 22.65 -15.94 1.68
CA LYS A 157 23.25 -17.26 1.87
C LYS A 157 22.70 -17.98 3.11
N GLU A 158 22.36 -17.23 4.16
CA GLU A 158 21.87 -17.73 5.45
C GLU A 158 20.37 -18.06 5.43
N GLY A 159 19.67 -17.82 4.33
CA GLY A 159 18.24 -18.13 4.20
C GLY A 159 17.41 -16.95 3.71
N VAL A 160 16.12 -16.99 4.05
CA VAL A 160 15.16 -15.93 3.74
C VAL A 160 14.90 -15.10 5.00
N ILE A 161 15.08 -13.78 4.91
CA ILE A 161 14.59 -12.84 5.94
C ILE A 161 13.07 -12.80 5.82
N ASN A 162 12.39 -13.41 6.79
CA ASN A 162 10.96 -13.67 6.75
C ASN A 162 10.16 -12.37 6.61
N GLU A 163 10.54 -11.34 7.36
CA GLU A 163 9.84 -10.05 7.46
C GLU A 163 9.90 -9.28 6.14
N ARG A 164 10.99 -9.43 5.37
CA ARG A 164 11.15 -8.78 4.05
C ARG A 164 10.50 -9.56 2.92
N CYS A 165 10.30 -10.86 3.08
CA CYS A 165 9.76 -11.72 2.03
C CYS A 165 8.24 -11.57 1.92
N TYR A 166 7.77 -10.83 0.91
CA TYR A 166 6.34 -10.66 0.64
C TYR A 166 5.73 -11.69 -0.32
N GLY A 167 6.43 -12.80 -0.62
CA GLY A 167 5.82 -13.88 -1.41
C GLY A 167 5.72 -13.67 -2.92
N CYS A 168 6.53 -12.77 -3.50
CA CYS A 168 6.42 -12.45 -4.94
C CYS A 168 6.62 -13.65 -5.89
N GLY A 169 7.28 -14.71 -5.42
CA GLY A 169 7.51 -15.95 -6.15
C GLY A 169 8.51 -15.88 -7.31
N ARG A 170 9.21 -14.75 -7.49
CA ARG A 170 10.23 -14.60 -8.55
C ARG A 170 11.44 -15.52 -8.36
N CYS A 171 11.71 -15.91 -7.12
CA CYS A 171 12.81 -16.79 -6.77
C CYS A 171 12.56 -18.26 -7.17
N PHE A 172 11.30 -18.72 -7.21
CA PHE A 172 10.96 -20.11 -7.52
C PHE A 172 11.47 -20.55 -8.91
N PRO A 173 11.09 -19.89 -10.02
CA PRO A 173 11.47 -20.36 -11.35
C PRO A 173 12.95 -20.17 -11.70
N VAL A 174 13.69 -19.38 -10.92
CA VAL A 174 15.12 -19.11 -11.19
C VAL A 174 16.06 -19.99 -10.38
N CYS A 175 15.57 -20.73 -9.37
CA CYS A 175 16.41 -21.62 -8.59
C CYS A 175 16.83 -22.84 -9.44
N PRO A 176 18.12 -23.02 -9.79
CA PRO A 176 18.53 -24.10 -10.69
C PRO A 176 18.45 -25.49 -10.06
N TYR A 177 18.25 -25.56 -8.73
CA TYR A 177 18.18 -26.81 -7.96
C TYR A 177 16.80 -27.08 -7.36
N ASP A 178 15.80 -26.24 -7.67
CA ASP A 178 14.42 -26.37 -7.18
C ASP A 178 14.31 -26.53 -5.65
N LYS A 179 15.12 -25.75 -4.91
CA LYS A 179 15.21 -25.84 -3.43
C LYS A 179 14.30 -24.86 -2.70
N ILE A 180 13.72 -23.88 -3.39
CA ILE A 180 12.92 -22.82 -2.77
C ILE A 180 11.45 -23.22 -2.82
N LYS A 181 10.83 -23.34 -1.64
CA LYS A 181 9.43 -23.71 -1.46
C LYS A 181 8.57 -22.50 -1.15
N SER A 182 7.27 -22.63 -1.44
CA SER A 182 6.24 -21.68 -1.02
C SER A 182 5.63 -22.13 0.28
N MET A 183 5.64 -21.25 1.28
CA MET A 183 5.00 -21.44 2.58
C MET A 183 3.79 -20.53 2.65
N ASN A 184 2.61 -21.09 2.39
CA ASN A 184 1.34 -20.38 2.45
C ASN A 184 0.81 -20.35 3.89
N TYR A 185 0.05 -19.32 4.22
CA TYR A 185 -0.60 -19.21 5.53
C TYR A 185 -1.94 -18.46 5.41
N VAL A 186 -2.76 -18.59 6.45
CA VAL A 186 -4.03 -17.87 6.59
C VAL A 186 -3.96 -17.04 7.87
N ARG A 187 -4.41 -15.78 7.82
CA ARG A 187 -4.46 -14.93 9.02
C ARG A 187 -5.54 -15.45 9.97
N ASP A 188 -5.20 -15.48 11.25
CA ASP A 188 -6.14 -15.91 12.28
C ASP A 188 -7.26 -14.87 12.48
N ALA A 189 -8.51 -15.33 12.46
CA ALA A 189 -9.67 -14.44 12.58
C ALA A 189 -9.76 -13.79 13.96
N SER A 190 -9.40 -14.50 15.04
CA SER A 190 -9.45 -13.98 16.42
C SER A 190 -8.40 -12.89 16.64
N GLU A 191 -7.17 -13.11 16.18
CA GLU A 191 -6.12 -12.08 16.21
C GLU A 191 -6.47 -10.88 15.33
N THR A 192 -7.12 -11.12 14.17
CA THR A 192 -7.62 -10.03 13.32
C THR A 192 -8.69 -9.21 14.04
N SER A 193 -9.67 -9.84 14.69
CA SER A 193 -10.70 -9.14 15.47
C SER A 193 -10.10 -8.24 16.55
N LYS A 194 -9.10 -8.72 17.29
CA LYS A 194 -8.40 -7.92 18.30
C LYS A 194 -7.70 -6.70 17.69
N LEU A 195 -7.16 -6.82 16.48
CA LEU A 195 -6.57 -5.68 15.78
C LEU A 195 -7.63 -4.68 15.33
N LEU A 196 -8.80 -5.14 14.87
CA LEU A 196 -9.91 -4.28 14.43
C LEU A 196 -10.56 -3.49 15.58
N GLU A 197 -10.52 -4.03 16.80
CA GLU A 197 -11.02 -3.34 18.00
C GLU A 197 -10.12 -2.19 18.45
N ARG A 198 -8.91 -2.04 17.87
CA ARG A 198 -8.02 -0.90 18.15
C ARG A 198 -8.51 0.36 17.44
N ASP A 199 -8.28 1.51 18.06
CA ASP A 199 -8.66 2.82 17.51
C ASP A 199 -7.76 3.31 16.35
N ASP A 200 -6.77 2.50 15.94
CA ASP A 200 -5.76 2.85 14.95
C ASP A 200 -5.75 1.96 13.69
N VAL A 201 -6.82 1.17 13.52
CA VAL A 201 -7.17 0.43 12.30
C VAL A 201 -8.54 0.90 11.82
N ASP A 202 -8.61 1.39 10.58
CA ASP A 202 -9.84 2.00 10.03
C ASP A 202 -10.58 1.08 9.05
N ALA A 203 -9.89 0.11 8.45
CA ALA A 203 -10.41 -0.67 7.34
C ALA A 203 -9.79 -2.08 7.29
N ILE A 204 -10.46 -2.98 6.58
CA ILE A 204 -9.98 -4.33 6.30
C ILE A 204 -10.00 -4.58 4.80
N GLU A 205 -9.01 -5.32 4.32
CA GLU A 205 -9.03 -5.99 3.03
C GLU A 205 -9.09 -7.50 3.24
N ILE A 206 -10.07 -8.14 2.60
CA ILE A 206 -10.21 -9.60 2.56
C ILE A 206 -9.85 -10.06 1.14
N HIS A 207 -8.77 -10.81 1.01
CA HIS A 207 -8.42 -11.53 -0.22
C HIS A 207 -9.22 -12.81 -0.32
N THR A 208 -9.67 -13.10 -1.54
CA THR A 208 -10.42 -14.31 -1.87
C THR A 208 -10.01 -14.87 -3.22
N ASN A 209 -10.04 -16.20 -3.35
CA ASN A 209 -9.79 -16.86 -4.62
C ASN A 209 -10.93 -16.69 -5.64
N GLY A 210 -12.10 -16.20 -5.20
CA GLY A 210 -13.27 -15.92 -6.05
C GLY A 210 -13.98 -17.15 -6.62
N ARG A 211 -13.71 -18.36 -6.11
CA ARG A 211 -14.28 -19.63 -6.60
C ARG A 211 -15.35 -20.21 -5.67
N GLN A 212 -15.28 -19.93 -4.38
CA GLN A 212 -16.24 -20.36 -3.36
C GLN A 212 -16.47 -19.27 -2.32
N THR A 213 -17.47 -19.44 -1.45
CA THR A 213 -17.81 -18.45 -0.42
C THR A 213 -17.83 -19.00 1.01
N ASP A 214 -17.56 -20.30 1.20
CA ASP A 214 -17.66 -20.92 2.52
C ASP A 214 -16.58 -20.38 3.45
N SER A 215 -15.31 -20.42 3.03
CA SER A 215 -14.19 -19.83 3.79
C SER A 215 -14.37 -18.33 4.00
N PHE A 216 -14.89 -17.59 3.00
CA PHE A 216 -15.22 -16.16 3.13
C PHE A 216 -16.27 -15.93 4.24
N LYS A 217 -17.31 -16.77 4.29
CA LYS A 217 -18.36 -16.69 5.30
C LYS A 217 -17.83 -17.04 6.68
N GLU A 218 -16.97 -18.05 6.80
CA GLU A 218 -16.33 -18.44 8.05
C GLU A 218 -15.46 -17.32 8.60
N LEU A 219 -14.59 -16.73 7.77
CA LEU A 219 -13.79 -15.55 8.14
C LEU A 219 -14.68 -14.40 8.59
N TRP A 220 -15.65 -13.99 7.75
CA TRP A 220 -16.53 -12.85 8.07
C TRP A 220 -17.32 -13.06 9.37
N SER A 221 -17.81 -14.28 9.60
CA SER A 221 -18.50 -14.62 10.85
C SER A 221 -17.55 -14.63 12.04
N GLY A 222 -16.31 -15.08 11.85
CA GLY A 222 -15.26 -15.11 12.87
C GLY A 222 -14.77 -13.73 13.31
N LEU A 223 -14.88 -12.72 12.43
CA LEU A 223 -14.62 -11.33 12.81
C LEU A 223 -15.65 -10.80 13.81
N GLY A 224 -16.88 -11.32 13.78
CA GLY A 224 -17.93 -10.97 14.74
C GLY A 224 -18.20 -9.46 14.81
N ASP A 225 -18.43 -8.95 16.02
CA ASP A 225 -18.79 -7.54 16.23
C ASP A 225 -17.64 -6.55 15.96
N SER A 226 -16.40 -7.03 15.81
CA SER A 226 -15.24 -6.17 15.52
C SER A 226 -15.39 -5.42 14.19
N VAL A 227 -16.21 -5.95 13.25
CA VAL A 227 -16.50 -5.28 11.97
C VAL A 227 -17.21 -3.94 12.14
N ASN A 228 -17.83 -3.68 13.29
CA ASN A 228 -18.50 -2.41 13.59
C ASN A 228 -17.52 -1.24 13.76
N HIS A 229 -16.23 -1.50 13.95
CA HIS A 229 -15.17 -0.48 14.04
C HIS A 229 -14.70 0.00 12.66
N LEU A 230 -15.06 -0.73 11.59
CA LEU A 230 -14.57 -0.47 10.25
C LEU A 230 -15.27 0.74 9.61
N ARG A 231 -14.49 1.56 8.92
CA ARG A 231 -14.96 2.59 7.98
C ARG A 231 -15.14 2.05 6.56
N LEU A 232 -14.40 1.01 6.20
CA LEU A 232 -14.43 0.38 4.89
C LEU A 232 -14.02 -1.10 4.94
N VAL A 233 -14.75 -1.92 4.21
CA VAL A 233 -14.38 -3.30 3.87
C VAL A 233 -14.02 -3.35 2.39
N ALA A 234 -12.81 -3.82 2.09
CA ALA A 234 -12.39 -4.14 0.74
C ALA A 234 -12.41 -5.65 0.52
N VAL A 235 -13.01 -6.11 -0.58
CA VAL A 235 -12.89 -7.50 -1.04
C VAL A 235 -11.99 -7.51 -2.27
N SER A 236 -10.82 -8.12 -2.15
CA SER A 236 -9.84 -8.29 -3.20
C SER A 236 -10.05 -9.63 -3.89
N LEU A 237 -10.33 -9.60 -5.19
CA LEU A 237 -10.67 -10.80 -5.96
C LEU A 237 -10.02 -10.80 -7.35
N PRO A 238 -9.63 -11.98 -7.86
CA PRO A 238 -9.19 -12.13 -9.24
C PRO A 238 -10.38 -12.10 -10.19
N TYR A 239 -10.08 -11.95 -11.49
CA TYR A 239 -11.09 -12.15 -12.53
C TYR A 239 -11.28 -13.65 -12.82
N THR A 240 -12.46 -14.21 -12.53
CA THR A 240 -12.76 -15.64 -12.69
C THR A 240 -13.65 -15.94 -13.91
N GLY A 241 -13.72 -15.03 -14.88
CA GLY A 241 -14.59 -15.16 -16.05
C GLY A 241 -16.02 -14.72 -15.76
N ASP A 242 -17.00 -15.35 -16.41
CA ASP A 242 -18.42 -14.98 -16.33
C ASP A 242 -19.01 -15.19 -14.92
N SER A 243 -18.36 -16.02 -14.09
CA SER A 243 -18.77 -16.26 -12.71
C SER A 243 -18.45 -15.11 -11.75
N THR A 244 -17.56 -14.18 -12.14
CA THR A 244 -17.04 -13.13 -11.24
C THR A 244 -18.17 -12.34 -10.56
N VAL A 245 -19.13 -11.83 -11.35
CA VAL A 245 -20.25 -11.03 -10.84
C VAL A 245 -21.16 -11.84 -9.92
N SER A 246 -21.44 -13.10 -10.29
CA SER A 246 -22.21 -14.01 -9.45
C SER A 246 -21.53 -14.24 -8.09
N MET A 247 -20.21 -14.42 -8.08
CA MET A 247 -19.45 -14.59 -6.85
C MET A 247 -19.45 -13.33 -5.99
N MET A 248 -19.24 -12.16 -6.60
CA MET A 248 -19.35 -10.86 -5.91
C MET A 248 -20.73 -10.72 -5.25
N THR A 249 -21.82 -11.08 -5.95
CA THR A 249 -23.18 -10.99 -5.40
C THR A 249 -23.41 -11.94 -4.22
N LYS A 250 -22.82 -13.15 -4.25
CA LYS A 250 -22.87 -14.08 -3.12
C LYS A 250 -22.09 -13.54 -1.92
N MET A 251 -20.86 -13.06 -2.12
CA MET A 251 -20.05 -12.44 -1.07
C MET A 251 -20.73 -11.20 -0.49
N TYR A 252 -21.29 -10.33 -1.33
CA TYR A 252 -22.05 -9.18 -0.86
C TYR A 252 -23.26 -9.58 -0.02
N SER A 253 -23.92 -10.70 -0.35
CA SER A 253 -25.05 -11.20 0.44
C SER A 253 -24.64 -11.72 1.82
N ILE A 254 -23.39 -12.13 1.99
CA ILE A 254 -22.78 -12.45 3.29
C ILE A 254 -22.50 -11.14 4.03
N LEU A 255 -21.76 -10.21 3.41
CA LEU A 255 -21.37 -8.94 4.02
C LEU A 255 -22.58 -8.10 4.47
N LYS A 256 -23.59 -7.92 3.60
CA LYS A 256 -24.69 -6.97 3.80
C LYS A 256 -25.52 -7.19 5.07
N ARG A 257 -25.36 -8.33 5.75
CA ARG A 257 -26.05 -8.65 7.01
C ARG A 257 -25.54 -7.76 8.15
N ASP A 258 -24.24 -7.52 8.18
CA ASP A 258 -23.53 -6.85 9.27
C ASP A 258 -22.72 -5.64 8.79
N LEU A 259 -22.76 -5.35 7.48
CA LEU A 259 -21.99 -4.25 6.87
C LEU A 259 -22.58 -2.88 7.22
N CYS A 260 -21.95 -2.19 8.18
CA CYS A 260 -22.29 -0.82 8.58
C CYS A 260 -21.39 0.26 7.95
N CYS A 261 -20.53 -0.11 7.00
CA CYS A 261 -19.48 0.75 6.46
C CYS A 261 -19.39 0.70 4.92
N LEU A 262 -18.40 1.37 4.33
CA LEU A 262 -18.25 1.41 2.87
C LEU A 262 -17.79 0.05 2.33
N ASN A 263 -18.35 -0.37 1.20
CA ASN A 263 -17.88 -1.56 0.46
C ASN A 263 -16.99 -1.15 -0.73
N LEU A 264 -15.85 -1.80 -0.87
CA LEU A 264 -14.90 -1.63 -1.97
C LEU A 264 -14.56 -2.97 -2.62
N TRP A 265 -14.78 -3.10 -3.91
CA TRP A 265 -14.29 -4.22 -4.70
C TRP A 265 -12.92 -3.88 -5.27
N GLN A 266 -11.89 -4.53 -4.73
CA GLN A 266 -10.53 -4.38 -5.20
C GLN A 266 -10.25 -5.39 -6.32
N LEU A 267 -10.00 -4.87 -7.52
CA LEU A 267 -9.78 -5.63 -8.73
C LEU A 267 -8.33 -6.06 -8.81
N ASP A 268 -8.06 -7.28 -8.33
CA ASP A 268 -6.72 -7.85 -8.37
C ASP A 268 -6.43 -8.47 -9.74
N GLY A 269 -6.18 -7.60 -10.72
CA GLY A 269 -5.93 -7.96 -12.12
C GLY A 269 -4.75 -8.92 -12.28
N ARG A 270 -3.54 -8.36 -12.41
CA ARG A 270 -2.32 -9.17 -12.42
C ARG A 270 -1.58 -8.99 -11.09
N PRO A 271 -1.74 -9.90 -10.11
CA PRO A 271 -1.18 -9.71 -8.78
C PRO A 271 0.34 -9.54 -8.78
N MET A 272 0.86 -8.79 -7.81
CA MET A 272 2.30 -8.64 -7.53
C MET A 272 3.19 -8.28 -8.73
N SER A 273 2.63 -7.57 -9.73
CA SER A 273 3.28 -7.36 -11.03
C SER A 273 3.44 -5.88 -11.45
N GLY A 274 3.02 -4.94 -10.60
CA GLY A 274 3.02 -3.50 -10.92
C GLY A 274 4.40 -2.97 -11.36
N ASP A 275 5.48 -3.52 -10.82
CA ASP A 275 6.86 -3.12 -11.10
C ASP A 275 7.48 -3.75 -12.38
N ILE A 276 6.74 -4.61 -13.08
CA ILE A 276 7.18 -5.31 -14.31
C ILE A 276 6.92 -4.45 -15.57
N GLY A 277 5.95 -3.52 -15.53
CA GLY A 277 5.72 -2.53 -16.59
C GLY A 277 4.33 -2.60 -17.24
N ARG A 278 4.20 -2.00 -18.44
CA ARG A 278 2.90 -1.72 -19.10
C ARG A 278 1.99 -2.94 -19.29
N GLY A 279 2.57 -4.12 -19.53
CA GLY A 279 1.80 -5.36 -19.76
C GLY A 279 0.86 -5.69 -18.60
N ALA A 280 1.34 -5.53 -17.36
CA ALA A 280 0.56 -5.80 -16.15
C ALA A 280 -0.69 -4.93 -16.02
N THR A 281 -0.60 -3.66 -16.43
CA THR A 281 -1.68 -2.69 -16.31
C THR A 281 -2.85 -2.97 -17.25
N ARG A 282 -2.59 -3.62 -18.40
CA ARG A 282 -3.63 -3.93 -19.40
C ARG A 282 -4.69 -4.88 -18.85
N GLU A 283 -4.27 -5.91 -18.13
CA GLU A 283 -5.17 -6.91 -17.53
C GLU A 283 -6.07 -6.26 -16.47
N CYS A 284 -5.50 -5.40 -15.63
CA CYS A 284 -6.25 -4.64 -14.63
C CYS A 284 -7.34 -3.75 -15.24
N ILE A 285 -7.03 -3.03 -16.31
CA ILE A 285 -7.99 -2.16 -17.00
C ILE A 285 -9.05 -2.99 -17.73
N ALA A 286 -8.67 -4.11 -18.35
CA ALA A 286 -9.61 -5.02 -18.99
C ALA A 286 -10.62 -5.59 -17.99
N PHE A 287 -10.17 -5.93 -16.77
CA PHE A 287 -11.05 -6.36 -15.69
C PHE A 287 -12.03 -5.23 -15.31
N ALA A 288 -11.53 -4.02 -15.07
CA ALA A 288 -12.36 -2.86 -14.75
C ALA A 288 -13.45 -2.58 -15.80
N LEU A 289 -13.11 -2.65 -17.10
CA LEU A 289 -14.06 -2.48 -18.20
C LEU A 289 -15.22 -3.48 -18.16
N ARG A 290 -14.94 -4.76 -17.85
CA ARG A 290 -15.97 -5.80 -17.76
C ARG A 290 -16.94 -5.53 -16.61
N LEU A 291 -16.43 -5.15 -15.44
CA LEU A 291 -17.28 -4.88 -14.29
C LEU A 291 -18.09 -3.59 -14.42
N VAL A 292 -17.49 -2.52 -14.94
CA VAL A 292 -18.22 -1.26 -15.18
C VAL A 292 -19.37 -1.47 -16.18
N SER A 293 -19.20 -2.37 -17.15
CA SER A 293 -20.22 -2.70 -18.13
C SER A 293 -21.31 -3.66 -17.62
N SER A 294 -21.09 -4.29 -16.45
CA SER A 294 -22.05 -5.24 -15.87
C SER A 294 -23.13 -4.51 -15.08
N LYS A 295 -24.39 -4.76 -15.43
CA LYS A 295 -25.56 -4.22 -14.72
C LYS A 295 -25.86 -4.95 -13.41
N ASP A 296 -25.46 -6.21 -13.31
CA ASP A 296 -25.83 -7.11 -12.20
C ASP A 296 -24.78 -7.16 -11.08
N LYS A 297 -23.72 -6.35 -11.16
CA LYS A 297 -22.72 -6.27 -10.09
C LYS A 297 -23.35 -5.75 -8.79
N PRO A 298 -22.92 -6.27 -7.63
CA PRO A 298 -23.42 -5.79 -6.35
C PRO A 298 -22.96 -4.35 -6.06
N PRO A 299 -23.60 -3.66 -5.10
CA PRO A 299 -23.18 -2.35 -4.64
C PRO A 299 -21.74 -2.33 -4.11
N GLY A 300 -21.08 -1.18 -4.26
CA GLY A 300 -19.71 -0.94 -3.79
C GLY A 300 -18.90 -0.10 -4.78
N PHE A 301 -17.82 0.51 -4.27
CA PHE A 301 -16.84 1.19 -5.12
C PHE A 301 -15.97 0.16 -5.84
N LEU A 302 -15.37 0.54 -6.97
CA LEU A 302 -14.38 -0.27 -7.68
C LEU A 302 -12.99 0.36 -7.56
N GLN A 303 -11.96 -0.43 -7.26
CA GLN A 303 -10.57 0.02 -7.22
C GLN A 303 -9.67 -0.93 -8.02
N LEU A 304 -8.75 -0.38 -8.82
CA LEU A 304 -7.70 -1.18 -9.47
C LEU A 304 -6.56 -1.44 -8.48
N ALA A 305 -6.00 -2.66 -8.43
CA ALA A 305 -4.82 -2.96 -7.60
C ALA A 305 -3.79 -3.86 -8.29
N GLY A 306 -4.22 -5.02 -8.80
CA GLY A 306 -3.30 -5.98 -9.42
C GLY A 306 -2.74 -5.45 -10.74
N GLY A 307 -1.45 -5.11 -10.78
CA GLY A 307 -0.73 -4.67 -11.99
C GLY A 307 -0.73 -3.15 -12.21
N THR A 308 -1.07 -2.37 -11.19
CA THR A 308 -1.08 -0.90 -11.24
C THR A 308 0.34 -0.31 -11.19
N ASN A 309 0.57 0.73 -11.98
CA ASN A 309 1.84 1.49 -12.05
C ASN A 309 1.64 2.87 -12.72
N ALA A 310 2.73 3.53 -13.12
CA ALA A 310 2.70 4.83 -13.78
C ALA A 310 1.83 4.90 -15.05
N HIS A 311 1.50 3.77 -15.69
CA HIS A 311 0.66 3.74 -16.88
C HIS A 311 -0.84 3.62 -16.59
N THR A 312 -1.24 3.36 -15.34
CA THR A 312 -2.64 3.06 -15.00
C THR A 312 -3.58 4.23 -15.27
N VAL A 313 -3.19 5.44 -14.87
CA VAL A 313 -4.02 6.64 -15.08
C VAL A 313 -4.25 6.90 -16.57
N ASP A 314 -3.20 6.88 -17.37
CA ASP A 314 -3.31 7.08 -18.82
C ASP A 314 -4.14 5.98 -19.48
N GLY A 315 -4.04 4.74 -18.98
CA GLY A 315 -4.87 3.64 -19.43
C GLY A 315 -6.37 3.85 -19.10
N LEU A 316 -6.70 4.28 -17.88
CA LEU A 316 -8.09 4.60 -17.51
C LEU A 316 -8.65 5.76 -18.36
N ARG A 317 -7.84 6.80 -18.62
CA ARG A 317 -8.24 7.93 -19.48
C ARG A 317 -8.56 7.48 -20.91
N LYS A 318 -7.72 6.63 -21.51
CA LYS A 318 -7.95 6.08 -22.86
C LYS A 318 -9.28 5.31 -22.98
N HIS A 319 -9.77 4.78 -21.88
CA HIS A 319 -11.02 4.02 -21.82
C HIS A 319 -12.17 4.81 -21.17
N ASN A 320 -12.01 6.12 -20.94
CA ASN A 320 -13.01 6.99 -20.31
C ASN A 320 -13.50 6.50 -18.93
N LEU A 321 -12.62 5.83 -18.17
CA LEU A 321 -12.91 5.34 -16.81
C LEU A 321 -12.34 6.23 -15.70
N PHE A 322 -11.46 7.18 -16.04
CA PHE A 322 -10.79 8.01 -15.04
C PHE A 322 -11.70 9.17 -14.58
N GLN A 323 -12.08 9.16 -13.30
CA GLN A 323 -12.93 10.19 -12.66
C GLN A 323 -14.28 10.42 -13.37
N THR A 324 -14.73 9.45 -14.16
CA THR A 324 -16.01 9.48 -14.87
C THR A 324 -17.14 9.06 -13.93
N ALA A 325 -18.24 9.81 -13.87
CA ALA A 325 -19.39 9.51 -13.01
C ALA A 325 -20.46 8.63 -13.71
N THR A 326 -21.28 7.93 -12.93
CA THR A 326 -22.48 7.24 -13.44
C THR A 326 -23.54 8.27 -13.91
N TYR A 327 -24.01 8.13 -15.15
CA TYR A 327 -25.12 8.92 -15.69
C TYR A 327 -26.46 8.30 -15.28
N GLU A 328 -26.90 8.49 -14.03
CA GLU A 328 -28.28 8.18 -13.65
C GLU A 328 -29.12 9.48 -13.67
N ASN A 329 -29.94 9.62 -14.72
CA ASN A 329 -31.02 10.59 -14.94
C ASN A 329 -30.71 12.10 -14.83
N ALA A 330 -30.32 12.68 -15.97
CA ALA A 330 -30.05 14.10 -16.18
C ALA A 330 -31.28 15.06 -16.13
N GLU A 331 -32.43 14.64 -15.60
CA GLU A 331 -33.63 15.51 -15.47
C GLU A 331 -33.99 15.91 -14.03
N ARG A 332 -33.16 15.57 -13.03
CA ARG A 332 -33.27 16.13 -11.67
C ARG A 332 -31.95 16.75 -11.21
N SER A 333 -31.74 17.93 -11.78
CA SER A 333 -30.72 18.92 -11.41
C SER A 333 -30.70 19.23 -9.90
N MET A 334 -29.47 19.37 -9.36
CA MET A 334 -29.06 20.09 -8.14
C MET A 334 -28.83 19.34 -6.80
N LEU A 335 -28.85 18.00 -6.71
CA LEU A 335 -28.52 17.29 -5.45
C LEU A 335 -27.94 15.86 -5.59
N SER A 336 -27.56 15.37 -6.77
CA SER A 336 -27.14 13.96 -6.92
C SER A 336 -25.66 13.71 -6.54
N ASN A 337 -25.46 12.87 -5.51
CA ASN A 337 -24.18 12.24 -5.16
C ASN A 337 -23.81 11.20 -6.24
N SER A 338 -23.39 11.63 -7.43
CA SER A 338 -22.90 10.69 -8.45
C SER A 338 -21.52 10.16 -8.06
N ASN A 339 -21.39 8.83 -8.03
CA ASN A 339 -20.12 8.16 -7.77
C ASN A 339 -19.35 7.97 -9.07
N ALA A 340 -18.03 8.03 -8.99
CA ALA A 340 -17.17 7.62 -10.09
C ALA A 340 -17.34 6.12 -10.40
N LEU A 341 -17.23 5.76 -11.70
CA LEU A 341 -17.26 4.39 -12.18
C LEU A 341 -16.13 3.55 -11.55
N ILE A 342 -14.96 4.17 -11.41
CA ILE A 342 -13.80 3.65 -10.70
C ILE A 342 -13.51 4.63 -9.55
N GLY A 343 -13.58 4.15 -8.32
CA GLY A 343 -13.37 4.96 -7.12
C GLY A 343 -11.90 5.36 -6.93
N GLY A 344 -10.95 4.51 -7.35
CA GLY A 344 -9.53 4.83 -7.23
C GLY A 344 -8.56 3.74 -7.68
N ILE A 345 -7.30 3.91 -7.28
CA ILE A 345 -6.19 3.03 -7.64
C ILE A 345 -5.38 2.73 -6.38
N ALA A 346 -5.08 1.45 -6.16
CA ALA A 346 -4.09 1.01 -5.20
C ALA A 346 -2.76 0.72 -5.87
N TYR A 347 -1.64 1.11 -5.25
CA TYR A 347 -0.29 0.85 -5.75
C TYR A 347 0.52 0.06 -4.74
N GLY A 348 1.02 -1.11 -5.16
CA GLY A 348 1.89 -1.96 -4.35
C GLY A 348 3.34 -1.97 -4.82
N GLY A 349 3.74 -3.03 -5.53
CA GLY A 349 5.14 -3.24 -5.93
C GLY A 349 5.78 -2.07 -6.69
N TYR A 350 5.02 -1.35 -7.53
CA TYR A 350 5.53 -0.15 -8.21
C TYR A 350 5.84 0.99 -7.23
N ALA A 351 4.91 1.28 -6.31
CA ALA A 351 5.08 2.31 -5.27
C ALA A 351 6.26 2.00 -4.34
N ARG A 352 6.39 0.74 -3.91
CA ARG A 352 7.54 0.30 -3.10
C ARG A 352 8.85 0.41 -3.87
N LYS A 353 8.88 0.07 -5.16
CA LYS A 353 10.09 0.14 -5.99
C LYS A 353 10.62 1.57 -6.16
N ILE A 354 9.75 2.56 -6.42
CA ILE A 354 10.22 3.92 -6.69
C ILE A 354 10.78 4.58 -5.43
N VAL A 355 10.15 4.39 -4.26
CA VAL A 355 10.65 4.91 -2.98
C VAL A 355 11.77 4.05 -2.41
N GLY A 356 11.68 2.73 -2.51
CA GLY A 356 12.68 1.78 -1.99
C GLY A 356 14.07 1.97 -2.60
N ARG A 357 14.17 2.40 -3.86
CA ARG A 357 15.45 2.80 -4.46
C ARG A 357 16.15 3.94 -3.70
N ILE A 358 15.38 4.87 -3.15
CA ILE A 358 15.90 6.00 -2.40
C ILE A 358 16.21 5.56 -0.96
N LEU A 359 15.36 4.71 -0.36
CA LEU A 359 15.62 4.12 0.95
C LEU A 359 16.90 3.30 0.97
N SER A 360 17.22 2.57 -0.11
CA SER A 360 18.47 1.79 -0.19
C SER A 360 19.74 2.66 -0.16
N CYS A 361 19.64 3.97 -0.44
CA CYS A 361 20.77 4.90 -0.26
C CYS A 361 21.06 5.17 1.23
N MET A 362 20.06 5.10 2.12
CA MET A 362 20.24 5.31 3.56
C MET A 362 21.12 4.24 4.20
N GLU A 363 21.02 2.99 3.73
CA GLU A 363 21.85 1.87 4.20
C GLU A 363 23.35 2.14 3.94
N SER A 364 23.68 2.94 2.92
CA SER A 364 25.06 3.29 2.57
C SER A 364 25.63 4.49 3.35
N GLU A 365 24.79 5.29 4.02
CA GLU A 365 25.16 6.54 4.69
C GLU A 365 25.30 6.44 6.23
N GLY A 366 25.46 5.24 6.79
CA GLY A 366 25.76 5.09 8.22
C GLY A 366 24.56 4.98 9.17
N GLY A 367 23.37 4.65 8.66
CA GLY A 367 22.45 3.74 9.36
C GLY A 367 21.48 4.30 10.40
N LEU A 368 20.86 5.46 10.19
CA LEU A 368 19.61 5.79 10.90
C LEU A 368 18.42 5.16 10.15
N ALA A 369 17.55 4.48 10.88
CA ALA A 369 16.41 3.76 10.30
C ALA A 369 15.34 4.69 9.70
N HIS A 370 15.31 5.97 10.07
CA HIS A 370 14.20 6.88 9.75
C HIS A 370 14.60 7.91 8.67
N ILE A 371 13.85 7.94 7.57
CA ILE A 371 14.16 8.75 6.37
C ILE A 371 14.17 10.27 6.65
N GLU A 372 13.40 10.77 7.62
CA GLU A 372 13.42 12.19 7.99
C GLU A 372 14.74 12.65 8.62
N SER A 373 15.60 11.71 9.03
CA SER A 373 16.98 12.00 9.40
C SER A 373 17.88 12.31 8.19
N TYR A 374 17.38 12.04 6.98
CA TYR A 374 18.03 12.29 5.68
C TYR A 374 17.13 13.18 4.81
N PRO A 375 17.04 14.49 5.09
CA PRO A 375 16.02 15.35 4.52
C PRO A 375 16.04 15.47 2.99
N ASP A 376 17.23 15.39 2.38
CA ASP A 376 17.36 15.41 0.92
C ASP A 376 16.85 14.10 0.30
N LEU A 377 17.09 12.95 0.95
CA LEU A 377 16.49 11.66 0.56
C LEU A 377 14.97 11.68 0.75
N LEU A 378 14.47 12.23 1.86
CA LEU A 378 13.04 12.42 2.08
C LEU A 378 12.41 13.28 0.98
N LEU A 379 13.04 14.41 0.64
CA LEU A 379 12.56 15.29 -0.43
C LEU A 379 12.47 14.54 -1.77
N MET A 380 13.52 13.77 -2.13
CA MET A 380 13.50 12.96 -3.35
C MET A 380 12.39 11.90 -3.32
N ALA A 381 12.20 11.21 -2.19
CA ALA A 381 11.17 10.19 -2.04
C ALA A 381 9.76 10.78 -2.17
N VAL A 382 9.53 11.96 -1.58
CA VAL A 382 8.26 12.68 -1.70
C VAL A 382 7.99 13.13 -3.13
N ILE A 383 9.01 13.60 -3.88
CA ILE A 383 8.85 13.95 -5.30
C ILE A 383 8.39 12.75 -6.13
N GLU A 384 9.04 11.60 -5.98
CA GLU A 384 8.65 10.37 -6.67
C GLU A 384 7.23 9.92 -6.30
N ALA A 385 6.89 9.96 -5.01
CA ALA A 385 5.55 9.63 -4.53
C ALA A 385 4.49 10.61 -5.04
N LEU A 386 4.78 11.91 -5.10
CA LEU A 386 3.88 12.92 -5.67
C LEU A 386 3.65 12.72 -7.17
N ASN A 387 4.67 12.31 -7.92
CA ASN A 387 4.52 12.01 -9.34
C ASN A 387 3.55 10.83 -9.58
N LEU A 388 3.55 9.84 -8.67
CA LEU A 388 2.60 8.73 -8.71
C LEU A 388 1.20 9.13 -8.23
N VAL A 389 1.09 9.66 -7.00
CA VAL A 389 -0.17 10.00 -6.34
C VAL A 389 -0.88 11.17 -7.03
N GLY A 390 -0.12 12.20 -7.42
CA GLY A 390 -0.62 13.39 -8.09
C GLY A 390 -1.26 13.11 -9.45
N GLY A 391 -0.85 12.04 -10.13
CA GLY A 391 -1.50 11.58 -11.36
C GLY A 391 -2.97 11.17 -11.16
N VAL A 392 -3.28 10.58 -10.00
CA VAL A 392 -4.66 10.18 -9.62
C VAL A 392 -5.41 11.34 -8.98
N LYS A 393 -4.72 12.13 -8.16
CA LYS A 393 -5.30 13.28 -7.45
C LYS A 393 -5.48 14.53 -8.31
N SER A 394 -4.96 14.53 -9.53
CA SER A 394 -4.97 15.67 -10.46
C SER A 394 -4.28 16.92 -9.88
N TYR A 395 -3.14 16.73 -9.22
CA TYR A 395 -2.33 17.87 -8.72
C TYR A 395 -1.83 18.74 -9.87
N THR A 396 -1.68 20.04 -9.61
CA THR A 396 -1.60 21.07 -10.66
C THR A 396 -0.32 21.06 -11.51
N HIS A 397 0.73 20.32 -11.15
CA HIS A 397 1.96 20.21 -11.95
C HIS A 397 2.61 18.83 -11.80
N LYS A 398 3.15 18.28 -12.90
CA LYS A 398 4.18 17.24 -12.84
C LYS A 398 5.47 17.92 -12.41
N LEU A 399 6.10 17.42 -11.34
CA LEU A 399 7.37 17.94 -10.82
C LEU A 399 8.53 17.53 -11.69
#